data_AF-F2LV79-F1
#
_entry.id   AF-F2LV79-F1
#
_cell.length_a   1.000
_cell.length_b   1.000
_cell.length_c   1.000
_cell.angle_alpha   90.00
_cell.angle_beta   90.00
_cell.angle_gamma   90.00
#
_symmetry.space_group_name_H-M   'P 1'
#
loop_
_entity.id
_entity.type
_entity.pdbx_description
1 polymer ?
#
loop_
_entity_poly.entity_id
_entity_poly.type
_entity_poly.pdbx_seq_one_letter_code
_entity_poly.pdbx_strand_id
1 'polypeptide(L)'
;MKYIDKEEKEIMESLKDLDVDIIKNDKENIEKLKKAAQDYIDKQDKTITLRISSKDLEKIKQIAARKGLRYQTFIKSVLHEIIEENSA
;
A
#
# COMPACT_ATOMS: atom_id res chain seq x y z
N MET A 1 -33.11 -2.38 23.73
CA MET A 1 -32.73 -3.00 22.44
C MET A 1 -32.70 -4.51 22.64
N LYS A 2 -33.28 -5.29 21.72
CA LYS A 2 -33.42 -6.76 21.84
C LYS A 2 -32.28 -7.38 21.02
N TYR A 3 -31.39 -8.11 21.69
CA TYR A 3 -30.20 -8.75 21.10
C TYR A 3 -30.63 -9.87 20.14
N ILE A 4 -30.04 -9.95 18.95
CA ILE A 4 -30.50 -10.82 17.87
C ILE A 4 -29.84 -12.21 17.94
N ASP A 5 -28.66 -12.33 18.56
CA ASP A 5 -28.04 -13.63 18.83
C ASP A 5 -27.09 -13.62 20.06
N LYS A 6 -26.55 -14.80 20.40
CA LYS A 6 -25.65 -15.00 21.55
C LYS A 6 -24.25 -14.45 21.30
N GLU A 7 -23.81 -14.39 20.04
CA GLU A 7 -22.51 -13.86 19.64
C GLU A 7 -22.48 -12.33 19.79
N GLU A 8 -23.53 -11.63 19.35
CA GLU A 8 -23.71 -10.19 19.57
C GLU A 8 -23.70 -9.83 21.05
N LYS A 9 -24.31 -10.67 21.90
CA LYS A 9 -24.33 -10.42 23.35
C LYS A 9 -22.94 -10.57 23.97
N GLU A 10 -22.19 -11.60 23.60
CA GLU A 10 -20.81 -11.82 24.07
C GLU A 10 -19.86 -10.71 23.56
N ILE A 11 -20.03 -10.25 22.32
CA ILE A 11 -19.31 -9.11 21.77
C ILE A 11 -19.62 -7.83 22.56
N MET A 12 -20.89 -7.59 22.89
CA MET A 12 -21.27 -6.37 23.62
C MET A 12 -20.85 -6.38 25.09
N GLU A 13 -20.82 -7.55 25.74
CA GLU A 13 -20.31 -7.71 27.10
C GLU A 13 -18.79 -7.52 27.13
N SER A 14 -18.05 -8.11 26.19
CA SER A 14 -16.59 -7.92 26.10
C SER A 14 -16.18 -6.48 25.76
N LEU A 15 -17.03 -5.73 25.06
CA LEU A 15 -16.84 -4.29 24.80
C LEU A 15 -17.13 -3.39 26.00
N LYS A 16 -17.91 -3.84 26.99
CA LYS A 16 -18.21 -3.06 28.20
C LYS A 16 -17.05 -2.99 29.18
N ASP A 17 -16.23 -4.04 29.24
CA ASP A 17 -15.05 -4.12 30.10
C ASP A 17 -13.78 -3.57 29.43
N LEU A 18 -13.91 -3.03 28.21
CA LEU A 18 -12.83 -2.38 27.50
C LEU A 18 -12.59 -0.97 28.07
N ASP A 19 -11.65 -0.89 29.00
CA ASP A 19 -11.16 0.37 29.57
C ASP A 19 -10.51 1.24 28.49
N VAL A 20 -11.31 2.15 27.93
CA VAL A 20 -10.93 3.08 26.86
C VAL A 20 -9.75 3.98 27.28
N ASP A 21 -9.56 4.16 28.59
CA ASP A 21 -8.44 4.91 29.15
C ASP A 21 -7.10 4.18 29.06
N ILE A 22 -7.08 2.84 29.06
CA ILE A 22 -5.84 2.05 28.87
C ILE A 22 -5.36 2.17 27.42
N ILE A 23 -6.29 2.13 26.45
CA ILE A 23 -6.00 2.29 25.02
C ILE A 23 -5.46 3.70 24.71
N LYS A 24 -6.00 4.73 25.36
CA LYS A 24 -5.53 6.11 25.18
C LYS A 24 -4.12 6.35 25.72
N ASN A 25 -3.72 5.63 26.77
CA ASN A 25 -2.43 5.82 27.44
C ASN A 25 -1.32 4.89 26.91
N ASP A 26 -1.66 3.96 26.03
CA ASP A 26 -0.70 3.10 25.32
C ASP A 26 0.00 3.87 24.19
N LYS A 27 0.75 4.90 24.59
CA LYS A 27 1.51 5.78 23.68
C LYS A 27 2.50 4.99 22.84
N GLU A 28 3.09 3.93 23.39
CA GLU A 28 4.03 3.07 22.68
C GLU A 28 3.37 2.33 21.51
N ASN A 29 2.18 1.79 21.72
CA ASN A 29 1.46 1.06 20.67
C ASN A 29 0.85 2.02 19.65
N ILE A 30 0.36 3.20 20.08
CA ILE A 30 -0.04 4.29 19.17
C ILE A 30 1.14 4.72 18.30
N GLU A 31 2.34 4.86 18.87
CA GLU A 31 3.54 5.26 18.13
C GLU A 31 4.02 4.16 17.18
N LYS A 32 3.98 2.89 17.60
CA LYS A 32 4.24 1.74 16.72
C LYS A 32 3.26 1.65 15.56
N LEU A 33 1.96 1.85 15.81
CA LEU A 33 0.93 1.85 14.77
C LEU A 33 1.08 3.05 13.83
N LYS A 34 1.41 4.24 14.35
CA LYS A 34 1.72 5.42 13.53
C LYS A 34 2.94 5.18 12.65
N LYS A 35 4.01 4.63 13.21
CA LYS A 35 5.24 4.30 12.46
C LYS A 35 4.97 3.25 11.39
N ALA A 36 4.23 2.19 11.72
CA ALA A 36 3.82 1.18 10.74
C ALA A 36 2.93 1.77 9.63
N ALA A 37 2.03 2.70 9.97
CA ALA A 37 1.21 3.41 8.99
C ALA A 37 2.05 4.35 8.11
N GLN A 38 3.02 5.07 8.68
CA GLN A 38 3.98 5.90 7.94
C GLN A 38 4.84 5.06 7.01
N ASP A 39 5.45 3.99 7.51
CA ASP A 39 6.25 3.06 6.72
C ASP A 39 5.42 2.43 5.59
N TYR A 40 4.13 2.18 5.81
CA TYR A 40 3.22 1.68 4.78
C TYR A 40 2.90 2.74 3.72
N ILE A 41 2.62 3.98 4.13
CA ILE A 41 2.34 5.11 3.23
C ILE A 41 3.58 5.44 2.39
N ASP A 42 4.77 5.46 2.98
CA ASP A 42 6.03 5.72 2.28
C ASP A 42 6.39 4.59 1.31
N LYS A 43 5.93 3.36 1.57
CA LYS A 43 6.05 2.20 0.68
C LYS A 43 4.99 2.14 -0.42
N GLN A 44 3.99 3.02 -0.43
CA GLN A 44 2.99 2.99 -1.51
C GLN A 44 3.61 3.49 -2.82
N ASP A 45 3.56 2.64 -3.84
CA ASP A 45 3.89 3.01 -5.22
C ASP A 45 3.01 4.21 -5.64
N LYS A 46 3.64 5.37 -5.87
CA LYS A 46 2.93 6.55 -6.39
C LYS A 46 2.61 6.35 -7.87
N THR A 47 1.36 6.61 -8.26
CA THR A 47 0.94 6.52 -9.66
C THR A 47 1.39 7.75 -10.43
N ILE A 48 2.05 7.55 -11.57
CA ILE A 48 2.45 8.63 -12.48
C ILE A 48 1.61 8.55 -13.76
N THR A 49 1.15 9.71 -14.26
CA THR A 49 0.54 9.81 -15.60
C THR A 49 1.59 10.31 -16.58
N LEU A 50 1.89 9.53 -17.62
CA LEU A 50 2.89 9.88 -18.62
C LEU A 50 2.22 10.04 -19.99
N ARG A 51 2.51 11.15 -20.68
CA ARG A 51 2.13 11.34 -22.09
C ARG A 51 3.28 10.86 -22.97
N ILE A 52 3.01 9.89 -23.83
CA ILE A 52 3.98 9.39 -24.82
C ILE A 52 3.37 9.37 -26.22
N SER A 53 4.21 9.43 -27.25
CA SER A 53 3.75 9.31 -28.63
C SER A 53 3.22 7.88 -28.89
N SER A 54 2.21 7.74 -29.76
CA SER A 54 1.65 6.43 -30.10
C SER A 54 2.71 5.50 -30.71
N LYS A 55 3.62 6.05 -31.52
CA LYS A 55 4.71 5.32 -32.17
C LYS A 55 5.70 4.76 -31.15
N ASP A 56 6.00 5.51 -30.08
CA ASP A 56 6.90 5.04 -29.04
C ASP A 56 6.22 4.02 -28.12
N LEU A 57 4.92 4.19 -27.83
CA LEU A 57 4.15 3.20 -27.09
C LEU A 57 4.18 1.82 -27.78
N GLU A 58 4.02 1.79 -29.10
CA GLU A 58 4.10 0.54 -29.87
C GLU A 58 5.47 -0.11 -29.79
N LYS A 59 6.55 0.68 -29.94
CA LYS A 59 7.92 0.16 -29.80
C LYS A 59 8.16 -0.41 -28.40
N ILE A 60 7.74 0.29 -27.35
CA ILE A 60 7.85 -0.17 -25.97
C ILE A 60 7.13 -1.50 -25.79
N LYS A 61 5.90 -1.62 -26.32
CA LYS A 61 5.15 -2.89 -26.28
C LYS A 61 5.87 -4.01 -27.01
N GLN A 62 6.46 -3.76 -28.17
CA GLN A 62 7.23 -4.77 -28.91
C GLN A 62 8.47 -5.22 -28.14
N ILE A 63 9.22 -4.28 -27.53
CA ILE A 63 10.41 -4.60 -26.74
C ILE A 63 10.02 -5.42 -25.50
N ALA A 64 8.95 -5.01 -24.80
CA ALA A 64 8.44 -5.73 -23.64
C ALA A 64 7.98 -7.16 -24.02
N ALA A 65 7.26 -7.31 -25.13
CA ALA A 65 6.82 -8.61 -25.63
C ALA A 65 8.01 -9.54 -25.97
N ARG A 66 9.07 -9.01 -26.60
CA ARG A 66 10.30 -9.77 -26.86
C ARG A 66 11.00 -10.23 -25.57
N LYS A 67 10.90 -9.45 -24.50
CA LYS A 67 11.40 -9.79 -23.16
C LYS A 67 10.43 -10.66 -22.35
N GLY A 68 9.25 -10.98 -22.88
CA GLY A 68 8.21 -11.73 -22.16
C GLY A 68 7.58 -10.96 -20.98
N LEU A 69 7.69 -9.63 -20.97
CA LEU A 69 7.21 -8.77 -19.88
C LEU A 69 6.00 -7.94 -20.33
N ARG A 70 5.15 -7.56 -19.37
CA ARG A 70 4.14 -6.52 -19.61
C ARG A 70 4.83 -5.18 -19.84
N TYR A 71 4.29 -4.36 -20.75
CA TYR A 71 4.90 -3.07 -21.08
C TYR A 71 4.98 -2.13 -19.87
N GLN A 72 4.03 -2.17 -18.94
CA GLN A 72 4.12 -1.39 -17.70
C GLN A 72 5.30 -1.83 -16.82
N THR A 73 5.51 -3.15 -16.69
CA THR A 73 6.61 -3.71 -15.92
C THR A 73 7.96 -3.36 -16.53
N PHE A 74 8.06 -3.39 -17.86
CA PHE A 74 9.25 -2.97 -18.57
C PHE A 74 9.55 -1.47 -18.36
N ILE A 75 8.54 -0.61 -18.42
CA ILE A 75 8.71 0.82 -18.11
C ILE A 75 9.20 0.99 -16.66
N LYS A 76 8.63 0.24 -15.70
CA LYS A 76 9.07 0.28 -14.29
C LYS A 76 10.54 -0.14 -14.14
N SER A 77 10.99 -1.19 -14.83
CA SER A 77 12.37 -1.66 -14.72
C SER A 77 13.38 -0.66 -15.27
N VAL A 78 13.09 -0.06 -16.43
CA VAL A 78 13.98 0.94 -17.04
C VAL A 78 14.09 2.19 -16.16
N LEU A 79 12.98 2.65 -15.57
CA LEU A 79 13.03 3.78 -14.64
C LEU A 79 13.88 3.46 -13.41
N HIS A 80 13.78 2.23 -12.89
CA HIS A 80 14.58 1.80 -11.75
C HIS A 80 16.07 1.75 -12.08
N GLU A 81 16.44 1.13 -13.20
CA GLU A 81 17.83 1.04 -13.69
C GLU A 81 18.47 2.42 -13.84
N ILE A 82 17.76 3.39 -14.44
CA ILE A 82 18.26 4.77 -14.61
C ILE A 82 18.47 5.45 -13.26
N ILE A 83 17.56 5.27 -12.30
CA ILE A 83 17.68 5.89 -10.97
C ILE A 83 18.87 5.30 -10.22
N GLU A 84 19.07 3.98 -10.28
CA GLU A 84 20.23 3.31 -9.66
C GLU A 84 21.55 3.78 -10.27
N GLU A 85 21.61 3.90 -11.60
CA GLU A 85 22.82 4.34 -12.32
C GLU A 85 23.19 5.80 -12.01
N ASN A 86 22.21 6.69 -11.79
CA ASN A 86 22.46 8.10 -11.45
C ASN A 86 22.63 8.37 -9.94
N SER A 87 22.44 7.36 -9.11
CA SER A 87 22.63 7.46 -7.65
C SER A 87 23.99 6.90 -7.19
N ALA A 88 24.81 6.42 -8.14
CA ALA A 88 26.19 5.94 -7.94
C ALA A 88 27.22 7.02 -8.27
#